data_AF-A0A7S8CE91-F1
#
_entry.id   AF-A0A7S8CE91-F1
#
_cell.length_a   1.000
_cell.length_b   1.000
_cell.length_c   1.000
_cell.angle_alpha   90.00
_cell.angle_beta   90.00
_cell.angle_gamma   90.00
#
_symmetry.space_group_name_H-M   'P 1'
#
loop_
_entity.id
_entity.type
_entity.pdbx_description
1 polymer ?
#
loop_
_entity_poly.entity_id
_entity_poly.type
_entity_poly.pdbx_seq_one_letter_code
_entity_poly.pdbx_strand_id
1 'polypeptide(L)'
;MFRICRGTVLVAHPAAFDVPFIQTQAKVWKLPPLPLTYVDSRGLAFALKKERKIALDDLLEEYQLFSHSRHHALNDALMTGYLFLELQKHPSLSQILEEEDLHWYIRKES
;
A
#
# COMPACT_ATOMS: atom_id res chain seq x y z
N MET A 1 13.65 5.55 -14.35
CA MET A 1 13.15 5.51 -12.96
C MET A 1 12.36 6.77 -12.59
N PHE A 2 12.97 7.96 -12.52
CA PHE A 2 12.32 9.21 -12.04
C PHE A 2 11.02 9.63 -12.74
N ARG A 3 10.89 9.42 -14.05
CA ARG A 3 9.67 9.78 -14.79
C ARG A 3 8.45 8.95 -14.41
N ILE A 4 8.63 7.70 -13.97
CA ILE A 4 7.52 6.79 -13.66
C ILE A 4 6.89 7.16 -12.32
N CYS A 5 7.69 7.58 -11.33
CA CYS A 5 7.21 7.87 -9.98
C CYS A 5 6.60 9.27 -9.83
N ARG A 6 6.76 10.16 -10.82
CA ARG A 6 6.31 11.55 -10.70
C ARG A 6 4.80 11.64 -10.92
N GLY A 7 4.08 12.03 -9.87
CA GLY A 7 2.61 12.14 -9.90
C GLY A 7 1.88 10.80 -9.74
N THR A 8 2.59 9.73 -9.36
CA THR A 8 1.98 8.43 -9.04
C THR A 8 1.83 8.26 -7.54
N VAL A 9 0.85 7.45 -7.14
CA VAL A 9 0.66 7.01 -5.76
C VAL A 9 1.24 5.60 -5.60
N LEU A 10 2.12 5.41 -4.63
CA LEU A 10 2.67 4.09 -4.26
C LEU A 10 1.67 3.36 -3.37
N VAL A 11 1.39 2.09 -3.66
CA VAL A 11 0.56 1.24 -2.77
C VAL A 11 1.46 0.19 -2.14
N ALA A 12 1.40 0.04 -0.81
CA ALA A 12 2.27 -0.88 -0.06
C ALA A 12 1.54 -1.53 1.13
N HIS A 13 2.13 -2.61 1.69
CA HIS A 13 1.51 -3.42 2.74
C HIS A 13 2.55 -4.06 3.70
N PRO A 14 2.85 -3.47 4.87
CA PRO A 14 2.52 -2.10 5.29
C PRO A 14 3.45 -1.07 4.65
N ALA A 15 2.93 0.09 4.28
CA ALA A 15 3.73 1.15 3.67
C ALA A 15 4.85 1.69 4.58
N ALA A 16 4.68 1.59 5.90
CA ALA A 16 5.70 1.98 6.88
C ALA A 16 7.02 1.19 6.75
N PHE A 17 7.01 0.03 6.09
CA PHE A 17 8.21 -0.75 5.83
C PHE A 17 8.88 -0.35 4.51
N ASP A 18 8.11 -0.30 3.43
CA ASP A 18 8.64 -0.08 2.07
C ASP A 18 9.12 1.36 1.83
N VAL A 19 8.38 2.36 2.33
CA VAL A 19 8.68 3.78 2.05
C VAL A 19 10.04 4.21 2.60
N PRO A 20 10.39 3.95 3.88
CA PRO A 20 11.72 4.30 4.40
C PRO A 20 12.85 3.59 3.65
N PHE A 21 12.63 2.33 3.23
CA PHE A 21 13.61 1.57 2.46
C PHE A 21 13.88 2.24 1.09
N ILE A 22 12.82 2.57 0.35
CA ILE A 22 12.94 3.26 -0.96
C ILE A 22 13.64 4.60 -0.81
N GLN A 23 13.26 5.40 0.19
CA GLN A 23 13.88 6.71 0.43
C GLN A 23 15.35 6.59 0.81
N THR A 24 15.70 5.62 1.66
CA THR A 24 17.09 5.39 2.06
C THR A 24 17.95 5.00 0.86
N GLN A 25 17.44 4.09 0.03
CA GLN A 25 18.14 3.69 -1.19
C GLN A 25 18.28 4.87 -2.17
N ALA A 26 17.25 5.69 -2.36
CA ALA A 26 17.36 6.89 -3.19
C ALA A 26 18.48 7.83 -2.70
N LYS A 27 18.63 8.03 -1.38
CA LYS A 27 19.71 8.82 -0.79
C LYS A 27 21.09 8.20 -1.02
N VAL A 28 21.23 6.89 -0.79
CA VAL A 28 22.49 6.15 -1.02
C VAL A 28 22.95 6.30 -2.47
N TRP A 29 22.00 6.28 -3.41
CA TRP A 29 22.25 6.39 -4.84
C TRP A 29 22.34 7.84 -5.33
N LYS A 30 22.30 8.83 -4.41
CA LYS A 30 22.37 10.28 -4.69
C LYS A 30 21.31 10.73 -5.69
N LEU A 31 20.14 10.10 -5.64
CA LEU A 31 18.99 10.49 -6.45
C LEU A 31 18.36 11.77 -5.85
N PRO A 32 17.79 12.66 -6.68
CA PRO A 32 16.96 13.77 -6.20
C PRO A 32 15.90 13.32 -5.17
N PRO A 33 15.44 14.22 -4.29
CA PRO A 33 14.35 13.93 -3.37
C PRO A 33 13.18 13.30 -4.13
N LEU A 34 12.71 12.17 -3.62
CA LEU A 34 11.62 11.40 -4.20
C LEU A 34 10.37 11.68 -3.35
N PRO A 35 9.56 12.71 -3.69
CA PRO A 35 8.32 12.98 -2.97
C PRO A 35 7.34 11.84 -3.29
N LEU A 36 7.19 10.92 -2.33
CA LEU A 36 6.30 9.78 -2.45
C LEU A 36 4.96 10.14 -1.81
N THR A 37 3.91 10.05 -2.61
CA THR A 37 2.56 9.87 -2.08
C THR A 37 2.29 8.39 -2.02
N TYR A 38 1.83 7.88 -0.88
CA TYR A 38 1.59 6.45 -0.72
C TYR A 38 0.30 6.13 0.03
N VAL A 39 -0.26 4.95 -0.26
CA VAL A 39 -1.40 4.33 0.41
C VAL A 39 -0.91 3.15 1.23
N ASP A 40 -1.22 3.16 2.53
CA ASP A 40 -1.06 1.98 3.38
C ASP A 40 -2.29 1.07 3.27
N SER A 41 -2.19 0.05 2.42
CA SER A 41 -3.28 -0.91 2.21
C SER A 41 -3.58 -1.75 3.46
N ARG A 42 -2.63 -1.89 4.40
CA ARG A 42 -2.85 -2.57 5.67
C ARG A 42 -3.72 -1.76 6.61
N GLY A 43 -3.42 -0.46 6.71
CA GLY A 43 -4.27 0.48 7.44
C GLY A 43 -5.68 0.52 6.85
N LEU A 44 -5.79 0.58 5.53
CA LEU A 44 -7.08 0.59 4.84
C LEU A 44 -7.89 -0.68 5.13
N ALA A 45 -7.27 -1.86 5.05
CA ALA A 45 -7.92 -3.12 5.39
C ALA A 45 -8.38 -3.15 6.85
N PHE A 46 -7.59 -2.60 7.78
CA PHE A 46 -7.98 -2.48 9.17
C PHE A 46 -9.20 -1.57 9.37
N ALA A 47 -9.24 -0.41 8.71
CA ALA A 47 -10.37 0.52 8.79
C ALA A 47 -11.68 -0.12 8.30
N LEU A 48 -11.59 -0.84 7.16
CA LEU A 48 -12.73 -1.49 6.53
C LEU A 48 -13.26 -2.66 7.35
N LYS A 49 -12.37 -3.51 7.89
CA LYS A 49 -12.77 -4.76 8.57
C LYS A 49 -12.93 -4.59 10.09
N LYS A 50 -12.18 -3.69 10.71
CA LYS A 50 -12.04 -3.55 12.19
C LYS A 50 -11.63 -4.86 12.87
N GLU A 51 -10.89 -5.71 12.15
CA GLU A 51 -10.42 -7.02 12.60
C GLU A 51 -8.89 -7.08 12.76
N ARG A 52 -8.39 -8.10 13.46
CA ARG A 52 -6.94 -8.28 13.68
C ARG A 52 -6.21 -9.00 12.53
N LYS A 53 -6.94 -9.72 11.68
CA LYS A 53 -6.39 -10.45 10.52
C LYS A 53 -6.22 -9.50 9.34
N ILE A 54 -5.14 -8.74 9.40
CA ILE A 54 -4.78 -7.72 8.40
C ILE A 54 -3.37 -7.95 7.87
N ALA A 55 -2.80 -9.13 8.04
CA ALA A 55 -1.59 -9.49 7.32
C ALA A 55 -1.94 -9.72 5.85
N LEU A 56 -0.98 -9.46 4.95
CA LEU A 56 -1.18 -9.68 3.52
C LEU A 56 -1.64 -11.11 3.25
N ASP A 57 -1.08 -12.09 3.96
CA ASP A 57 -1.43 -13.50 3.81
C ASP A 57 -2.88 -13.80 4.16
N ASP A 58 -3.36 -13.28 5.30
CA ASP A 58 -4.74 -13.47 5.74
C ASP A 58 -5.73 -12.87 4.74
N LEU A 59 -5.42 -11.67 4.24
CA LEU A 59 -6.29 -10.95 3.31
C LEU A 59 -6.31 -11.63 1.94
N LEU A 60 -5.16 -12.06 1.42
CA LEU A 60 -5.10 -12.76 0.15
C LEU A 60 -5.87 -14.09 0.18
N GLU A 61 -5.86 -14.78 1.33
CA GLU A 61 -6.71 -15.96 1.54
C GLU A 61 -8.18 -15.62 1.53
N GLU A 62 -8.58 -14.59 2.27
CA GLU A 62 -9.97 -14.15 2.37
C GLU A 62 -10.56 -13.72 1.02
N TYR A 63 -9.81 -12.93 0.25
CA TYR A 63 -10.23 -12.45 -1.07
C TYR A 63 -9.99 -13.47 -2.19
N GLN A 64 -9.52 -14.68 -1.87
CA GLN A 64 -9.20 -15.75 -2.82
C GLN A 64 -8.20 -15.33 -3.92
N LEU A 65 -7.30 -14.41 -3.56
CA LEU A 65 -6.23 -13.89 -4.41
C LEU A 65 -4.97 -14.71 -4.12
N PHE A 66 -4.87 -15.94 -4.64
CA PHE A 66 -3.70 -16.79 -4.42
C PHE A 66 -2.77 -16.89 -5.63
N SER A 67 -1.47 -16.78 -5.35
CA SER A 67 -0.37 -17.10 -6.26
C SER A 67 0.51 -18.16 -5.59
N HIS A 68 0.86 -19.21 -6.35
CA HIS A 68 1.59 -20.38 -5.85
C HIS A 68 3.08 -20.08 -5.53
N SER A 69 3.57 -18.86 -5.76
CA SER A 69 4.98 -18.47 -5.58
C SER A 69 5.18 -17.13 -4.86
N ARG A 70 4.51 -16.93 -3.72
CA ARG A 70 4.80 -15.77 -2.84
C ARG A 70 6.21 -15.87 -2.23
N HIS A 71 6.74 -14.77 -1.69
CA HIS A 71 8.13 -14.57 -1.19
C HIS A 71 9.13 -13.93 -2.19
N HIS A 72 8.66 -13.51 -3.37
CA HIS A 72 9.43 -12.61 -4.23
C HIS A 72 8.80 -11.22 -4.20
N ALA A 73 9.62 -10.18 -4.06
CA ALA A 73 9.16 -8.79 -3.99
C ALA A 73 8.23 -8.39 -5.15
N LEU A 74 8.45 -8.95 -6.35
CA LEU A 74 7.57 -8.75 -7.50
C LEU A 74 6.16 -9.30 -7.26
N ASN A 75 6.07 -10.53 -6.74
CA ASN A 75 4.79 -11.17 -6.48
C ASN A 75 4.08 -10.45 -5.33
N ASP A 76 4.79 -10.08 -4.27
CA ASP A 76 4.21 -9.34 -3.15
C ASP A 76 3.66 -7.97 -3.60
N ALA A 77 4.36 -7.28 -4.51
CA ALA A 77 3.90 -6.03 -5.10
C ALA A 77 2.65 -6.23 -5.99
N LEU A 78 2.62 -7.28 -6.81
CA LEU A 78 1.46 -7.62 -7.64
C LEU A 78 0.23 -7.94 -6.79
N MET A 79 0.40 -8.78 -5.77
CA MET A 79 -0.68 -9.20 -4.89
C MET A 79 -1.19 -8.05 -4.02
N THR A 80 -0.30 -7.16 -3.57
CA THR A 80 -0.69 -5.90 -2.90
C THR A 80 -1.54 -5.02 -3.82
N GLY A 81 -1.17 -4.93 -5.11
CA GLY A 81 -1.96 -4.21 -6.11
C GLY A 81 -3.36 -4.80 -6.30
N TYR A 82 -3.47 -6.12 -6.46
CA TYR A 82 -4.77 -6.79 -6.57
C TYR A 82 -5.62 -6.63 -5.32
N LEU A 83 -5.03 -6.82 -4.14
CA LEU A 83 -5.72 -6.62 -2.87
C LEU A 83 -6.27 -5.19 -2.76
N PHE A 84 -5.48 -4.17 -3.12
CA PHE A 84 -5.93 -2.80 -3.09
C PHE A 84 -7.14 -2.55 -4.00
N LEU A 85 -7.16 -3.13 -5.21
CA LEU A 85 -8.31 -3.05 -6.11
C LEU A 85 -9.56 -3.72 -5.54
N GLU A 86 -9.42 -4.82 -4.77
CA GLU A 86 -10.55 -5.44 -4.08
C GLU A 86 -11.04 -4.57 -2.90
N LEU A 87 -10.13 -4.02 -2.10
CA LEU A 87 -10.48 -3.10 -1.02
C LEU A 87 -11.23 -1.86 -1.54
N GLN A 88 -10.89 -1.38 -2.75
CA GLN A 88 -11.59 -0.26 -3.40
C GLN A 88 -13.07 -0.52 -3.69
N LYS A 89 -13.46 -1.79 -3.84
CA LYS A 89 -14.85 -2.18 -4.11
C LYS A 89 -15.70 -2.24 -2.84
N HIS A 90 -15.10 -2.13 -1.66
CA HIS A 90 -15.81 -2.24 -0.41
C HIS A 90 -16.80 -1.06 -0.24
N PRO A 91 -18.10 -1.31 0.01
CA PRO A 91 -19.14 -0.28 -0.04
C PRO A 91 -18.96 0.82 1.02
N SER A 92 -18.39 0.47 2.17
CA SER A 92 -18.11 1.42 3.25
C SER A 92 -16.88 2.30 3.00
N LEU A 93 -16.14 2.08 1.90
CA LEU A 93 -14.92 2.83 1.65
C LEU A 93 -15.19 4.33 1.53
N SER A 94 -16.20 4.77 0.77
CA SER A 94 -16.49 6.20 0.62
C SER A 94 -16.82 6.85 1.97
N GLN A 95 -17.57 6.16 2.82
CA GLN A 95 -17.91 6.63 4.17
C GLN A 95 -16.66 6.76 5.04
N ILE A 96 -15.77 5.77 5.02
CA ILE A 96 -14.51 5.79 5.78
C ILE A 96 -13.59 6.93 5.28
N LEU A 97 -13.52 7.15 3.98
CA LEU A 97 -12.72 8.24 3.40
C LEU A 97 -13.27 9.64 3.74
N GLU A 98 -14.55 9.75 4.08
CA GLU A 98 -15.20 10.99 4.53
C GLU A 98 -15.10 11.20 6.05
N GLU A 99 -15.19 10.11 6.83
CA GLU A 99 -15.20 10.14 8.30
C GLU A 99 -13.80 10.11 8.94
N GLU A 100 -12.87 9.35 8.36
CA GLU A 100 -11.49 9.26 8.84
C GLU A 100 -10.59 10.20 8.02
N ASP A 101 -9.85 11.06 8.72
CA ASP A 101 -8.94 12.01 8.12
C ASP A 101 -7.93 11.25 7.21
N LEU A 102 -8.08 11.39 5.88
CA LEU A 102 -7.37 10.64 4.84
C LEU A 102 -5.85 10.62 5.02
N HIS A 103 -5.33 11.62 5.74
CA HIS A 103 -3.94 11.79 6.12
C HIS A 103 -3.32 10.57 6.83
N TRP A 104 -4.12 9.72 7.49
CA TRP A 104 -3.57 8.52 8.14
C TRP A 104 -3.14 7.44 7.14
N TYR A 105 -3.90 7.28 6.05
CA TYR A 105 -3.71 6.22 5.04
C TYR A 105 -3.01 6.71 3.78
N ILE A 106 -3.24 7.97 3.39
CA ILE A 106 -2.58 8.63 2.27
C ILE A 106 -1.59 9.64 2.84
N ARG A 107 -0.32 9.26 2.83
CA ARG A 107 0.75 10.11 3.34
C ARG A 107 1.55 10.69 2.19
N LYS A 108 1.93 11.95 2.34
CA LYS A 108 2.84 12.65 1.45
C LYS A 108 4.11 12.92 2.23
N GLU A 109 5.18 12.20 1.91
CA GLU A 109 6.49 12.52 2.45
C GLU A 109 7.11 13.62 1.57
N SER A 110 7.32 14.80 2.16
CA SER A 110 7.92 15.98 1.52
C SER A 110 9.39 16.12 1.86
#